data_AF-A0A2K1KGK0-F1
#
_entry.id   AF-A0A2K1KGK0-F1
#
_cell.length_a   1.000
_cell.length_b   1.000
_cell.length_c   1.000
_cell.angle_alpha   90.00
_cell.angle_beta   90.00
_cell.angle_gamma   90.00
#
_symmetry.space_group_name_H-M   'P 1'
#
loop_
_entity.id
_entity.type
_entity.pdbx_description
1 polymer ?
#
loop_
_entity_poly.entity_id
_entity_poly.type
_entity_poly.pdbx_seq_one_letter_code
_entity_poly.pdbx_strand_id
1 'polypeptide(L)'
;MLVLRVGQRRHCRCCMNYVISFLWVILVIPCVAAAWTRPSTGGDDLRARQEPLNFAEKTFVDAVDGQDGIQTVLVVSNDGHPDHFVSVQAAVDAVPMWNYVRWVIFIKPGVYYGPVIVPEGKDYITFLGESAESTILTFNRKACDKKPDGSDYTILDCPTVIVEASNFIAKGITFENSSPKPGDFDYNSQAPAVRVSGDKCAFYDCIFLGWQDTLYADQGKHYYKDSRIEGNVDFILGYASAVFENCTIHSRGEGFITAQSRWCEDDCQEASNSTFITPNSTFVILRSNITGYDPATYNSTGTGLTYLGRPWREYAKVVFIDTTLGEHIAPEGWVDWVTDSGPLFAHDNVYFGEFNSSGPGASESSRIDWSHQLTPEEAQVYRDVEAFLDTKNWVEHPLSVEQLKGSHLLNEQNWATPAAPQRGYRDKKFPPRRWKRLGAKNGMP
;
A
#
# COMPACT_ATOMS: atom_id res chain seq x y z
N MET A 1 22.59 -29.98 -55.79
CA MET A 1 21.87 -30.37 -57.02
C MET A 1 20.42 -29.94 -56.85
N LEU A 2 20.01 -28.93 -57.60
CA LEU A 2 18.71 -28.26 -57.50
C LEU A 2 17.71 -28.96 -58.41
N VAL A 3 16.54 -29.39 -57.93
CA VAL A 3 15.33 -29.51 -58.78
C VAL A 3 14.07 -29.22 -57.96
N LEU A 4 13.36 -28.19 -58.39
CA LEU A 4 12.02 -27.76 -57.99
C LEU A 4 10.94 -28.77 -58.42
N ARG A 5 9.89 -28.93 -57.62
CA ARG A 5 8.53 -29.18 -58.13
C ARG A 5 7.49 -28.36 -57.37
N VAL A 6 6.75 -27.59 -58.15
CA VAL A 6 5.59 -26.78 -57.80
C VAL A 6 4.35 -27.69 -57.73
N GLY A 7 3.49 -27.49 -56.73
CA GLY A 7 2.16 -28.08 -56.63
C GLY A 7 1.16 -27.03 -56.10
N GLN A 8 0.04 -26.86 -56.82
CA GLN A 8 -0.94 -25.78 -56.69
C GLN A 8 -1.91 -25.91 -55.50
N ARG A 9 -2.21 -24.73 -54.93
CA ARG A 9 -3.51 -24.18 -54.44
C ARG A 9 -4.47 -25.07 -53.63
N ARG A 10 -4.91 -24.54 -52.48
CA ARG A 10 -6.30 -24.11 -52.22
C ARG A 10 -6.32 -22.92 -51.23
N HIS A 11 -7.04 -21.87 -51.61
CA HIS A 11 -7.34 -20.70 -50.78
C HIS A 11 -8.52 -20.98 -49.84
N CYS A 12 -8.45 -20.49 -48.61
CA CYS A 12 -9.57 -19.83 -47.95
C CYS A 12 -9.05 -18.62 -47.18
N ARG A 13 -9.68 -17.47 -47.43
CA ARG A 13 -9.40 -16.15 -46.86
C ARG A 13 -10.07 -16.05 -45.49
N CYS A 14 -9.37 -15.52 -44.50
CA CYS A 14 -9.81 -14.42 -43.62
C CYS A 14 -8.77 -14.22 -42.49
N CYS A 15 -7.76 -13.39 -42.74
CA CYS A 15 -6.97 -12.69 -41.73
C CYS A 15 -6.39 -11.45 -42.42
N MET A 16 -6.74 -10.26 -41.94
CA MET A 16 -6.21 -9.01 -42.47
C MET A 16 -5.83 -8.08 -41.33
N ASN A 17 -4.52 -7.84 -41.25
CA ASN A 17 -3.77 -6.66 -40.77
C ASN A 17 -3.83 -6.36 -39.25
N TYR A 18 -2.72 -6.11 -38.55
CA TYR A 18 -1.57 -5.28 -38.91
C TYR A 18 -0.24 -5.80 -38.32
N VAL A 19 0.81 -5.76 -39.12
CA VAL A 19 2.23 -5.80 -38.69
C VAL A 19 2.77 -4.38 -38.90
N ILE A 20 3.33 -3.75 -37.85
CA ILE A 20 4.22 -2.61 -37.99
C ILE A 20 5.49 -2.87 -37.19
N SER A 21 6.59 -2.91 -37.95
CA SER A 21 7.96 -3.13 -37.52
C SER A 21 8.51 -1.93 -36.74
N PHE A 22 9.25 -2.20 -35.65
CA PHE A 22 10.15 -1.23 -35.02
C PHE A 22 11.54 -1.35 -35.65
N LEU A 23 12.02 -0.26 -36.23
CA LEU A 23 13.40 -0.07 -36.68
C LEU A 23 14.08 0.93 -35.74
N TRP A 24 15.21 0.52 -35.17
CA TRP A 24 16.08 1.34 -34.34
C TRP A 24 16.81 2.41 -35.18
N VAL A 25 16.77 3.66 -34.74
CA VAL A 25 17.68 4.73 -35.18
C VAL A 25 18.53 5.14 -33.98
N ILE A 26 19.82 4.84 -34.06
CA ILE A 26 20.86 5.33 -33.14
C ILE A 26 21.21 6.76 -33.59
N LEU A 27 21.00 7.74 -32.71
CA LEU A 27 21.45 9.12 -32.88
C LEU A 27 22.45 9.44 -31.77
N VAL A 28 23.73 9.50 -32.15
CA VAL A 28 24.85 9.96 -31.34
C VAL A 28 24.78 11.48 -31.25
N ILE A 29 24.65 12.03 -30.03
CA ILE A 29 24.79 13.47 -29.75
C ILE A 29 26.11 13.67 -29.00
N PRO A 30 27.06 14.48 -29.52
CA PRO A 30 28.26 14.82 -28.78
C PRO A 30 27.98 15.94 -27.77
N CYS A 31 28.32 15.69 -26.51
CA CYS A 31 28.40 16.71 -25.47
C CYS A 31 29.55 17.68 -25.77
N VAL A 32 29.21 18.97 -25.93
CA VAL A 32 30.18 20.07 -25.89
C VAL A 32 30.19 20.64 -24.47
N ALA A 33 31.30 20.45 -23.78
CA ALA A 33 31.61 21.14 -22.55
C ALA A 33 31.96 22.60 -22.86
N ALA A 34 31.24 23.55 -22.25
CA ALA A 34 31.61 24.96 -22.25
C ALA A 34 31.76 25.41 -20.80
N ALA A 35 33.02 25.50 -20.37
CA ALA A 35 33.43 26.22 -19.18
C ALA A 35 33.05 27.70 -19.30
N TRP A 36 32.43 28.27 -18.27
CA TRP A 36 32.34 29.71 -18.10
C TRP A 36 32.87 30.13 -16.74
N THR A 37 33.79 31.07 -16.83
CA THR A 37 34.63 31.69 -15.83
C THR A 37 33.85 32.69 -14.97
N ARG A 38 34.30 32.85 -13.72
CA ARG A 38 33.90 33.95 -12.83
C ARG A 38 34.29 35.31 -13.42
N PRO A 39 33.53 36.36 -13.08
CA PRO A 39 34.17 37.60 -12.65
C PRO A 39 33.62 38.10 -11.31
N SER A 40 34.57 38.47 -10.44
CA SER A 40 34.38 39.27 -9.24
C SER A 40 34.49 40.76 -9.58
N THR A 41 33.56 41.60 -9.11
CA THR A 41 33.79 43.01 -8.75
C THR A 41 32.63 43.55 -7.92
N GLY A 42 32.96 44.23 -6.81
CA GLY A 42 32.22 45.26 -6.04
C GLY A 42 30.70 45.11 -5.91
N GLY A 43 30.12 44.98 -4.71
CA GLY A 43 30.27 45.93 -3.62
C GLY A 43 29.05 46.85 -3.63
N ASP A 44 28.02 46.53 -2.84
CA ASP A 44 27.24 47.49 -2.07
C ASP A 44 26.29 46.76 -1.11
N ASP A 45 26.41 47.17 0.15
CA ASP A 45 25.75 46.68 1.33
C ASP A 45 24.30 47.17 1.35
N LEU A 46 23.35 46.26 1.12
CA LEU A 46 21.93 46.48 1.43
C LEU A 46 21.40 45.28 2.22
N ARG A 47 21.90 45.16 3.47
CA ARG A 47 21.17 44.50 4.54
C ARG A 47 19.87 45.27 4.79
N ALA A 48 18.84 44.95 4.02
CA ALA A 48 17.47 45.29 4.36
C ALA A 48 17.12 44.52 5.65
N ARG A 49 16.91 45.30 6.71
CA ARG A 49 16.37 44.86 7.99
C ARG A 49 15.03 44.16 7.76
N GLN A 50 15.03 42.83 7.83
CA GLN A 50 13.81 42.10 8.17
C GLN A 50 13.66 42.20 9.68
N GLU A 51 12.78 43.12 10.10
CA GLU A 51 12.18 43.11 11.42
C GLU A 51 11.63 41.68 11.68
N PRO A 52 11.98 41.01 12.79
CA PRO A 52 11.35 39.75 13.13
C PRO A 52 9.85 40.03 13.34
N LEU A 53 9.01 39.31 12.60
CA LEU A 53 7.58 39.26 12.87
C LEU A 53 7.42 38.71 14.30
N ASN A 54 7.14 39.62 15.24
CA ASN A 54 6.64 39.30 16.57
C ASN A 54 5.33 38.54 16.41
N PHE A 55 5.42 37.21 16.33
CA PHE A 55 4.30 36.33 16.59
C PHE A 55 4.07 36.39 18.09
N ALA A 56 3.16 37.26 18.52
CA ALA A 56 2.77 37.40 19.90
C ALA A 56 2.41 36.01 20.46
N GLU A 57 3.03 35.68 21.59
CA GLU A 57 2.78 34.54 22.44
C GLU A 57 1.27 34.27 22.57
N LYS A 58 0.77 33.34 21.76
CA LYS A 58 -0.32 32.48 22.20
C LYS A 58 0.37 31.28 22.81
N THR A 59 0.47 31.32 24.14
CA THR A 59 0.86 30.24 25.05
C THR A 59 0.54 28.87 24.46
N PHE A 60 1.54 28.27 23.82
CA PHE A 60 1.65 26.82 23.76
C PHE A 60 1.87 26.39 25.20
N VAL A 61 0.98 25.53 25.70
CA VAL A 61 1.11 25.01 27.06
C VAL A 61 2.39 24.19 27.07
N ASP A 62 3.39 24.71 27.78
CA ASP A 62 4.64 23.99 28.03
C ASP A 62 4.36 22.65 28.71
N ALA A 63 5.21 21.70 28.33
CA ALA A 63 5.27 20.31 28.75
C ALA A 63 4.88 20.05 30.21
N VAL A 64 4.08 18.99 30.42
CA VAL A 64 3.98 18.31 31.71
C VAL A 64 4.25 16.82 31.50
N ASP A 65 5.47 16.48 31.90
CA ASP A 65 5.99 15.17 32.30
C ASP A 65 6.12 14.07 31.25
N GLY A 66 7.38 13.81 30.90
CA GLY A 66 7.78 12.68 30.07
C GLY A 66 7.50 11.36 30.76
N GLN A 67 6.54 10.61 30.23
CA GLN A 67 6.61 9.15 30.24
C GLN A 67 6.35 8.47 28.88
N ASP A 68 5.66 9.07 27.89
CA ASP A 68 5.31 8.32 26.65
C ASP A 68 5.50 9.07 25.29
N GLY A 69 6.18 10.22 25.23
CA GLY A 69 6.57 10.85 23.94
C GLY A 69 5.43 11.42 23.06
N ILE A 70 4.17 11.35 23.49
CA ILE A 70 3.00 11.91 22.77
C ILE A 70 2.85 13.39 23.11
N GLN A 71 2.80 14.24 22.08
CA GLN A 71 2.69 15.69 22.28
C GLN A 71 1.29 16.25 22.03
N THR A 72 0.52 15.64 21.12
CA THR A 72 -0.80 16.17 20.73
C THR A 72 -1.78 15.07 20.35
N VAL A 73 -3.05 15.26 20.73
CA VAL A 73 -4.18 14.41 20.35
C VAL A 73 -5.21 15.22 19.57
N LEU A 74 -5.59 14.74 18.39
CA LEU A 74 -6.69 15.26 17.59
C LEU A 74 -7.84 14.25 17.62
N VAL A 75 -9.07 14.72 17.76
CA VAL A 75 -10.26 13.85 17.82
C VAL A 75 -11.06 13.97 16.53
N VAL A 76 -11.43 12.84 15.94
CA VAL A 76 -12.30 12.74 14.76
C VAL A 76 -13.62 12.09 15.16
N SER A 77 -14.74 12.68 14.78
CA SER A 77 -16.08 12.14 15.05
C SER A 77 -17.16 12.62 14.09
N ASN A 78 -18.21 11.80 13.94
CA ASN A 78 -19.43 12.15 13.20
C ASN A 78 -20.56 12.67 14.10
N ASP A 79 -20.31 12.90 15.40
CA ASP A 79 -21.30 13.31 16.40
C ASP A 79 -21.63 14.82 16.38
N GLY A 80 -20.96 15.60 15.51
CA GLY A 80 -21.18 17.03 15.37
C GLY A 80 -20.58 17.87 16.51
N HIS A 81 -19.69 17.29 17.32
CA HIS A 81 -19.00 18.02 18.37
C HIS A 81 -18.15 19.17 17.78
N PRO A 82 -18.26 20.41 18.30
CA PRO A 82 -17.63 21.59 17.70
C PRO A 82 -16.10 21.55 17.69
N ASP A 83 -15.48 20.82 18.62
CA ASP A 83 -14.03 20.72 18.77
C ASP A 83 -13.42 19.48 18.09
N HIS A 84 -14.24 18.66 17.43
CA HIS A 84 -13.76 17.48 16.72
C HIS A 84 -13.66 17.74 15.21
N PHE A 85 -12.73 17.05 14.57
CA PHE A 85 -12.68 16.98 13.11
C PHE A 85 -13.80 16.08 12.60
N VAL A 86 -14.48 16.52 11.55
CA VAL A 86 -15.53 15.73 10.88
C VAL A 86 -14.98 14.71 9.88
N SER A 87 -13.68 14.78 9.55
CA SER A 87 -13.03 13.82 8.65
C SER A 87 -11.60 13.54 9.09
N VAL A 88 -11.13 12.32 8.81
CA VAL A 88 -9.77 11.88 9.12
C VAL A 88 -8.74 12.69 8.33
N GLN A 89 -9.00 12.98 7.04
CA GLN A 89 -8.11 13.80 6.24
C GLN A 89 -7.89 15.20 6.85
N ALA A 90 -8.94 15.84 7.38
CA ALA A 90 -8.80 17.17 7.98
C ALA A 90 -7.92 17.13 9.25
N ALA A 91 -7.98 16.06 10.03
CA ALA A 91 -7.08 15.85 11.17
C ALA A 91 -5.63 15.61 10.72
N VAL A 92 -5.41 14.81 9.67
CA VAL A 92 -4.09 14.63 9.06
C VAL A 92 -3.54 15.97 8.55
N ASP A 93 -4.36 16.78 7.89
CA ASP A 93 -3.97 18.09 7.35
C ASP A 93 -3.52 19.05 8.45
N ALA A 94 -4.07 18.93 9.65
CA ALA A 94 -3.72 19.77 10.81
C ALA A 94 -2.36 19.43 11.44
N VAL A 95 -1.82 18.22 11.23
CA VAL A 95 -0.47 17.86 11.70
C VAL A 95 0.58 18.67 10.92
N PRO A 96 1.59 19.30 11.55
CA PRO A 96 2.61 20.06 10.82
C PRO A 96 3.42 19.20 9.84
N MET A 97 3.91 19.82 8.75
CA MET A 97 4.95 19.21 7.91
C MET A 97 6.28 19.17 8.67
N TRP A 98 7.14 18.22 8.32
CA TRP A 98 8.41 17.94 9.00
C TRP A 98 8.21 17.61 10.48
N ASN A 99 7.25 16.73 10.74
CA ASN A 99 6.92 16.32 12.10
C ASN A 99 7.92 15.27 12.62
N TYR A 100 8.44 15.48 13.82
CA TYR A 100 9.42 14.59 14.47
C TYR A 100 8.94 14.05 15.82
N VAL A 101 7.67 14.30 16.17
CA VAL A 101 7.07 13.97 17.47
C VAL A 101 5.75 13.24 17.26
N ARG A 102 5.35 12.37 18.18
CA ARG A 102 4.15 11.55 18.01
C ARG A 102 2.86 12.40 18.10
N TRP A 103 2.06 12.39 17.04
CA TRP A 103 0.70 12.95 17.00
C TRP A 103 -0.32 11.83 16.94
N VAL A 104 -1.28 11.81 17.86
CA VAL A 104 -2.35 10.80 17.88
C VAL A 104 -3.62 11.41 17.30
N ILE A 105 -4.16 10.77 16.27
CA ILE A 105 -5.49 11.06 15.74
C ILE A 105 -6.41 9.96 16.26
N PHE A 106 -7.19 10.31 17.28
CA PHE A 106 -8.19 9.44 17.89
C PHE A 106 -9.49 9.50 17.09
N ILE A 107 -9.87 8.37 16.50
CA ILE A 107 -11.01 8.26 15.58
C ILE A 107 -12.12 7.49 16.29
N LYS A 108 -13.17 8.21 16.70
CA LYS A 108 -14.33 7.62 17.39
C LYS A 108 -15.09 6.64 16.48
N PRO A 109 -15.89 5.72 17.03
CA PRO A 109 -16.70 4.79 16.25
C PRO A 109 -17.52 5.49 15.17
N GLY A 110 -17.52 4.91 13.98
CA GLY A 110 -18.20 5.44 12.82
C GLY A 110 -17.62 4.92 11.51
N VAL A 111 -18.34 5.21 10.42
CA VAL A 111 -17.89 4.99 9.05
C VAL A 111 -17.45 6.32 8.46
N TYR A 112 -16.21 6.39 8.02
CA TYR A 112 -15.59 7.58 7.44
C TYR A 112 -15.30 7.32 5.98
N TYR A 113 -16.10 7.93 5.11
CA TYR A 113 -16.02 7.72 3.67
C TYR A 113 -15.10 8.74 3.01
N GLY A 114 -14.12 8.25 2.24
CA GLY A 114 -13.26 9.07 1.40
C GLY A 114 -11.80 8.64 1.47
N PRO A 115 -11.00 9.00 0.45
CA PRO A 115 -9.59 8.70 0.47
C PRO A 115 -8.91 9.49 1.60
N VAL A 116 -7.98 8.85 2.30
CA VAL A 116 -7.10 9.47 3.29
C VAL A 116 -5.66 9.32 2.82
N ILE A 117 -4.92 10.42 2.77
CA ILE A 117 -3.50 10.44 2.44
C ILE A 117 -2.75 10.99 3.65
N VAL A 118 -1.82 10.19 4.17
CA VAL A 118 -0.84 10.57 5.17
C VAL A 118 0.49 10.82 4.44
N PRO A 119 0.73 12.06 3.97
CA PRO A 119 1.81 12.35 3.03
C PRO A 119 3.19 12.25 3.68
N GLU A 120 4.21 12.01 2.85
CA GLU A 120 5.62 12.10 3.27
C GLU A 120 5.90 13.42 4.00
N GLY A 121 6.69 13.36 5.07
CA GLY A 121 7.02 14.52 5.90
C GLY A 121 6.00 14.80 7.02
N LYS A 122 4.90 14.06 7.11
CA LYS A 122 4.03 14.02 8.30
C LYS A 122 4.26 12.76 9.13
N ASP A 123 5.52 12.45 9.38
CA ASP A 123 5.96 11.25 10.11
C ASP A 123 5.40 11.22 11.54
N TYR A 124 5.47 10.06 12.21
CA TYR A 124 5.04 9.89 13.61
C TYR A 124 3.54 10.18 13.87
N ILE A 125 2.68 10.00 12.87
CA ILE A 125 1.22 10.01 13.07
C ILE A 125 0.77 8.64 13.59
N THR A 126 -0.20 8.65 14.50
CA THR A 126 -0.91 7.45 14.97
C THR A 126 -2.40 7.59 14.74
N PHE A 127 -3.00 6.63 14.03
CA PHE A 127 -4.44 6.45 14.00
C PHE A 127 -4.85 5.50 15.11
N LEU A 128 -5.67 5.98 16.04
CA LEU A 128 -6.19 5.18 17.15
C LEU A 128 -7.71 5.14 17.06
N GLY A 129 -8.27 3.98 16.75
CA GLY A 129 -9.71 3.72 16.86
C GLY A 129 -10.08 3.12 18.21
N GLU A 130 -11.37 3.11 18.53
CA GLU A 130 -11.86 2.39 19.73
C GLU A 130 -11.82 0.87 19.55
N SER A 131 -12.21 0.38 18.37
CA SER A 131 -11.97 -0.99 17.92
C SER A 131 -12.12 -1.08 16.40
N ALA A 132 -11.47 -2.05 15.77
CA ALA A 132 -11.52 -2.19 14.33
C ALA A 132 -12.95 -2.48 13.82
N GLU A 133 -13.77 -3.17 14.61
CA GLU A 133 -15.17 -3.49 14.25
C GLU A 133 -16.08 -2.26 14.17
N SER A 134 -15.69 -1.15 14.81
CA SER A 134 -16.55 0.03 14.97
C SER A 134 -15.99 1.30 14.33
N THR A 135 -14.67 1.36 14.06
CA THR A 135 -14.03 2.49 13.39
C THR A 135 -13.55 2.09 11.99
N ILE A 136 -14.31 2.49 10.96
CA ILE A 136 -14.14 2.03 9.58
C ILE A 136 -13.78 3.21 8.66
N LEU A 137 -12.63 3.12 7.99
CA LEU A 137 -12.23 4.01 6.90
C LEU A 137 -12.52 3.29 5.58
N THR A 138 -13.39 3.86 4.76
CA THR A 138 -13.89 3.18 3.54
C THR A 138 -13.90 4.07 2.31
N PHE A 139 -13.59 3.47 1.16
CA PHE A 139 -13.72 4.07 -0.16
C PHE A 139 -13.90 2.95 -1.20
N ASN A 140 -14.09 3.26 -2.49
CA ASN A 140 -14.47 2.25 -3.49
C ASN A 140 -13.89 2.51 -4.88
N ARG A 141 -12.70 3.10 -4.94
CA ARG A 141 -12.01 3.37 -6.20
C ARG A 141 -11.25 2.12 -6.65
N LYS A 142 -11.33 1.82 -7.95
CA LYS A 142 -10.56 0.75 -8.63
C LYS A 142 -9.84 1.29 -9.86
N ALA A 143 -8.78 0.61 -10.31
CA ALA A 143 -7.89 1.14 -11.34
C ALA A 143 -8.60 1.44 -12.68
N CYS A 144 -9.61 0.67 -13.07
CA CYS A 144 -10.39 0.91 -14.29
C CYS A 144 -11.39 2.07 -14.18
N ASP A 145 -11.50 2.73 -13.02
CA ASP A 145 -12.27 3.97 -12.91
C ASP A 145 -11.58 5.11 -13.68
N LYS A 146 -12.39 6.04 -14.19
CA LYS A 146 -11.89 7.20 -14.96
C LYS A 146 -11.59 8.40 -14.06
N LYS A 147 -10.42 8.99 -14.26
CA LYS A 147 -10.06 10.32 -13.78
C LYS A 147 -10.91 11.39 -14.50
N PRO A 148 -11.05 12.61 -13.94
CA PRO A 148 -11.76 13.71 -14.59
C PRO A 148 -11.24 14.09 -15.98
N ASP A 149 -9.96 13.80 -16.26
CA ASP A 149 -9.33 14.05 -17.56
C ASP A 149 -9.56 12.91 -18.59
N GLY A 150 -10.25 11.84 -18.19
CA GLY A 150 -10.57 10.67 -19.02
C GLY A 150 -9.51 9.58 -19.04
N SER A 151 -8.37 9.75 -18.38
CA SER A 151 -7.39 8.68 -18.16
C SER A 151 -7.85 7.73 -17.05
N ASP A 152 -7.26 6.53 -17.00
CA ASP A 152 -7.55 5.56 -15.93
C ASP A 152 -6.82 5.94 -14.63
N TYR A 153 -7.40 5.55 -13.50
CA TYR A 153 -6.64 5.47 -12.26
C TYR A 153 -5.56 4.39 -12.37
N THR A 154 -4.49 4.58 -11.61
CA THR A 154 -3.51 3.51 -11.39
C THR A 154 -3.78 2.88 -10.05
N ILE A 155 -3.29 1.66 -9.83
CA ILE A 155 -3.32 1.02 -8.50
C ILE A 155 -2.76 1.94 -7.39
N LEU A 156 -1.83 2.83 -7.73
CA LEU A 156 -1.21 3.79 -6.81
C LEU A 156 -2.16 4.89 -6.33
N ASP A 157 -3.20 5.19 -7.13
CA ASP A 157 -4.20 6.24 -6.87
C ASP A 157 -5.49 5.71 -6.23
N CYS A 158 -5.69 4.39 -6.24
CA CYS A 158 -6.90 3.70 -5.79
C CYS A 158 -7.07 3.44 -4.29
N PRO A 159 -6.01 3.41 -3.44
CA PRO A 159 -6.17 2.99 -2.06
C PRO A 159 -7.17 3.86 -1.29
N THR A 160 -7.95 3.26 -0.40
CA THR A 160 -8.76 4.01 0.57
C THR A 160 -7.87 4.84 1.49
N VAL A 161 -6.76 4.27 1.95
CA VAL A 161 -5.75 4.98 2.72
C VAL A 161 -4.37 4.84 2.07
N ILE A 162 -3.67 5.95 1.89
CA ILE A 162 -2.29 6.00 1.41
C ILE A 162 -1.42 6.52 2.55
N VAL A 163 -0.43 5.73 2.98
CA VAL A 163 0.51 6.07 4.04
C VAL A 163 1.92 6.21 3.44
N GLU A 164 2.34 7.44 3.20
CA GLU A 164 3.68 7.78 2.71
C GLU A 164 4.60 8.25 3.86
N ALA A 165 4.01 8.68 4.98
CA ALA A 165 4.73 9.08 6.19
C ALA A 165 5.40 7.90 6.90
N SER A 166 6.60 8.11 7.42
CA SER A 166 7.35 7.11 8.19
C SER A 166 6.98 7.12 9.67
N ASN A 167 7.29 6.03 10.40
CA ASN A 167 6.96 5.86 11.82
C ASN A 167 5.44 5.93 12.11
N PHE A 168 4.61 5.63 11.11
CA PHE A 168 3.16 5.61 11.24
C PHE A 168 2.70 4.41 12.07
N ILE A 169 1.70 4.61 12.92
CA ILE A 169 1.04 3.52 13.65
C ILE A 169 -0.47 3.58 13.41
N ALA A 170 -1.11 2.44 13.20
CA ALA A 170 -2.55 2.32 13.32
C ALA A 170 -2.93 1.24 14.34
N LYS A 171 -3.99 1.50 15.11
CA LYS A 171 -4.57 0.51 16.01
C LYS A 171 -6.08 0.59 16.09
N GLY A 172 -6.76 -0.55 16.04
CA GLY A 172 -8.22 -0.62 16.20
C GLY A 172 -8.98 0.07 15.07
N ILE A 173 -8.49 -0.09 13.82
CA ILE A 173 -9.09 0.53 12.62
C ILE A 173 -9.36 -0.55 11.58
N THR A 174 -10.53 -0.48 10.94
CA THR A 174 -10.80 -1.15 9.67
C THR A 174 -10.44 -0.23 8.50
N PHE A 175 -9.63 -0.73 7.57
CA PHE A 175 -9.35 -0.14 6.27
C PHE A 175 -10.09 -0.96 5.21
N GLU A 176 -11.04 -0.36 4.49
CA GLU A 176 -11.88 -1.05 3.52
C GLU A 176 -11.81 -0.40 2.14
N ASN A 177 -11.61 -1.20 1.10
CA ASN A 177 -12.04 -0.84 -0.24
C ASN A 177 -13.31 -1.62 -0.58
N SER A 178 -14.44 -0.92 -0.63
CA SER A 178 -15.77 -1.50 -0.81
C SER A 178 -16.13 -1.70 -2.30
N SER A 179 -15.15 -1.67 -3.21
CA SER A 179 -15.36 -2.05 -4.60
C SER A 179 -15.91 -3.49 -4.68
N PRO A 180 -16.86 -3.77 -5.59
CA PRO A 180 -17.38 -5.13 -5.74
C PRO A 180 -16.28 -6.10 -6.20
N LYS A 181 -16.48 -7.40 -5.95
CA LYS A 181 -15.62 -8.45 -6.49
C LYS A 181 -15.49 -8.25 -8.01
N PRO A 182 -14.27 -8.23 -8.57
CA PRO A 182 -14.10 -8.23 -10.01
C PRO A 182 -14.82 -9.43 -10.65
N GLY A 183 -15.50 -9.19 -11.77
CA GLY A 183 -15.96 -10.27 -12.65
C GLY A 183 -14.80 -10.91 -13.42
N ASP A 184 -15.02 -12.10 -13.96
CA ASP A 184 -13.99 -12.90 -14.65
C ASP A 184 -13.34 -12.18 -15.86
N PHE A 185 -14.02 -11.17 -16.41
CA PHE A 185 -13.57 -10.39 -17.58
C PHE A 185 -13.25 -8.93 -17.24
N ASP A 186 -13.21 -8.58 -15.95
CA ASP A 186 -12.90 -7.22 -15.52
C ASP A 186 -11.39 -7.00 -15.53
N TYR A 187 -10.91 -6.24 -16.51
CA TYR A 187 -9.52 -5.81 -16.58
C TYR A 187 -9.28 -4.60 -15.67
N ASN A 188 -8.07 -4.51 -15.12
CA ASN A 188 -7.62 -3.41 -14.25
C ASN A 188 -8.58 -3.14 -13.07
N SER A 189 -9.02 -4.19 -12.40
CA SER A 189 -10.00 -4.12 -11.32
C SER A 189 -9.38 -4.04 -9.92
N GLN A 190 -8.06 -3.79 -9.84
CA GLN A 190 -7.32 -3.63 -8.59
C GLN A 190 -7.94 -2.51 -7.74
N ALA A 191 -8.18 -2.79 -6.46
CA ALA A 191 -8.86 -1.89 -5.55
C ALA A 191 -8.29 -2.01 -4.13
N PRO A 192 -7.09 -1.45 -3.87
CA PRO A 192 -6.47 -1.57 -2.56
C PRO A 192 -7.26 -0.88 -1.46
N ALA A 193 -7.29 -1.47 -0.26
CA ALA A 193 -7.80 -0.83 0.94
C ALA A 193 -6.75 0.11 1.53
N VAL A 194 -5.49 -0.32 1.54
CA VAL A 194 -4.39 0.52 2.01
C VAL A 194 -3.16 0.33 1.14
N ARG A 195 -2.39 1.39 0.97
CA ARG A 195 -1.03 1.36 0.45
C ARG A 195 -0.09 2.02 1.45
N VAL A 196 1.02 1.37 1.74
CA VAL A 196 2.01 1.82 2.71
C VAL A 196 3.38 1.87 2.06
N SER A 197 3.92 3.08 1.89
CA SER A 197 5.25 3.32 1.32
C SER A 197 6.20 4.04 2.30
N GLY A 198 5.69 4.47 3.46
CA GLY A 198 6.51 4.99 4.56
C GLY A 198 7.32 3.88 5.24
N ASP A 199 8.51 4.23 5.72
CA ASP A 199 9.35 3.30 6.48
C ASP A 199 8.86 3.19 7.93
N LYS A 200 9.08 2.04 8.56
CA LYS A 200 8.77 1.80 9.98
C LYS A 200 7.28 2.00 10.32
N CYS A 201 6.39 1.38 9.56
CA CYS A 201 4.95 1.46 9.79
C CYS A 201 4.44 0.24 10.55
N ALA A 202 3.61 0.44 11.59
CA ALA A 202 3.06 -0.66 12.38
C ALA A 202 1.52 -0.61 12.47
N PHE A 203 0.88 -1.78 12.41
CA PHE A 203 -0.56 -1.95 12.45
C PHE A 203 -0.92 -3.01 13.48
N TYR A 204 -1.80 -2.67 14.42
CA TYR A 204 -2.17 -3.53 15.53
C TYR A 204 -3.68 -3.66 15.62
N ASP A 205 -4.20 -4.88 15.74
CA ASP A 205 -5.64 -5.07 15.90
C ASP A 205 -6.42 -4.30 14.82
N CYS A 206 -5.97 -4.44 13.58
CA CYS A 206 -6.54 -3.79 12.40
C CYS A 206 -7.23 -4.82 11.50
N ILE A 207 -8.22 -4.36 10.73
CA ILE A 207 -8.87 -5.20 9.71
C ILE A 207 -8.65 -4.54 8.34
N PHE A 208 -8.20 -5.31 7.36
CA PHE A 208 -8.00 -4.87 5.98
C PHE A 208 -8.96 -5.64 5.07
N LEU A 209 -9.91 -4.94 4.46
CA LEU A 209 -11.00 -5.53 3.69
C LEU A 209 -10.94 -5.09 2.23
N GLY A 210 -10.84 -6.06 1.32
CA GLY A 210 -10.87 -5.81 -0.11
C GLY A 210 -11.12 -7.09 -0.90
N TRP A 211 -10.86 -7.04 -2.20
CA TRP A 211 -10.86 -8.20 -3.09
C TRP A 211 -9.47 -8.38 -3.70
N GLN A 212 -9.23 -7.76 -4.85
CA GLN A 212 -7.92 -7.77 -5.50
C GLN A 212 -7.05 -6.63 -4.94
N ASP A 213 -5.82 -6.99 -4.55
CA ASP A 213 -4.77 -6.07 -4.09
C ASP A 213 -5.08 -5.34 -2.77
N THR A 214 -5.79 -5.98 -1.83
CA THR A 214 -6.27 -5.37 -0.57
C THR A 214 -5.19 -4.58 0.20
N LEU A 215 -4.04 -5.19 0.48
CA LEU A 215 -2.97 -4.61 1.30
C LEU A 215 -1.70 -4.46 0.47
N TYR A 216 -1.46 -3.24 -0.01
CA TYR A 216 -0.26 -2.90 -0.76
C TYR A 216 0.86 -2.44 0.20
N ALA A 217 1.63 -3.39 0.70
CA ALA A 217 2.87 -3.17 1.46
C ALA A 217 4.00 -2.78 0.48
N ASP A 218 3.93 -1.53 0.00
CA ASP A 218 4.69 -1.03 -1.14
C ASP A 218 6.20 -1.07 -0.89
N GLN A 219 6.71 -0.37 0.12
CA GLN A 219 8.15 -0.36 0.46
C GLN A 219 8.37 0.04 1.92
N GLY A 220 9.57 -0.22 2.44
CA GLY A 220 9.95 0.06 3.83
C GLY A 220 9.76 -1.14 4.74
N LYS A 221 9.98 -0.93 6.04
CA LYS A 221 9.79 -1.94 7.09
C LYS A 221 8.40 -1.85 7.69
N HIS A 222 7.60 -2.90 7.58
CA HIS A 222 6.23 -2.92 8.08
C HIS A 222 5.98 -4.06 9.06
N TYR A 223 5.20 -3.78 10.10
CA TYR A 223 4.79 -4.78 11.09
C TYR A 223 3.28 -4.80 11.25
N TYR A 224 2.66 -5.93 10.95
CA TYR A 224 1.22 -6.16 11.10
C TYR A 224 1.04 -7.21 12.19
N LYS A 225 0.38 -6.86 13.28
CA LYS A 225 0.23 -7.73 14.45
C LYS A 225 -1.23 -7.83 14.86
N ASP A 226 -1.65 -9.04 15.25
CA ASP A 226 -3.00 -9.30 15.79
C ASP A 226 -4.10 -8.80 14.85
N SER A 227 -3.84 -8.82 13.54
CA SER A 227 -4.66 -8.16 12.52
C SER A 227 -5.36 -9.17 11.60
N ARG A 228 -6.40 -8.73 10.90
CA ARG A 228 -7.14 -9.53 9.92
C ARG A 228 -7.00 -8.94 8.53
N ILE A 229 -6.60 -9.75 7.55
CA ILE A 229 -6.45 -9.33 6.16
C ILE A 229 -7.34 -10.21 5.29
N GLU A 230 -8.18 -9.61 4.44
CA GLU A 230 -9.06 -10.33 3.52
C GLU A 230 -8.96 -9.89 2.07
N GLY A 231 -8.95 -10.87 1.16
CA GLY A 231 -9.02 -10.62 -0.27
C GLY A 231 -9.05 -11.91 -1.08
N ASN A 232 -8.74 -11.85 -2.37
CA ASN A 232 -8.64 -13.03 -3.22
C ASN A 232 -7.37 -13.06 -4.07
N VAL A 233 -7.21 -12.13 -5.02
CA VAL A 233 -6.06 -12.10 -5.94
C VAL A 233 -5.03 -11.11 -5.41
N ASP A 234 -3.81 -11.59 -5.23
CA ASP A 234 -2.62 -10.79 -4.87
C ASP A 234 -2.87 -9.87 -3.66
N PHE A 235 -3.68 -10.32 -2.70
CA PHE A 235 -4.27 -9.39 -1.73
C PHE A 235 -3.31 -8.91 -0.63
N ILE A 236 -2.11 -9.49 -0.57
CA ILE A 236 -0.93 -8.93 0.10
C ILE A 236 0.18 -8.80 -0.96
N LEU A 237 0.52 -7.57 -1.35
CA LEU A 237 1.47 -7.31 -2.44
C LEU A 237 2.45 -6.20 -2.13
N GLY A 238 3.57 -6.18 -2.86
CA GLY A 238 4.57 -5.10 -2.81
C GLY A 238 6.00 -5.54 -2.50
N TYR A 239 6.85 -4.56 -2.21
CA TYR A 239 8.31 -4.69 -2.03
C TYR A 239 8.74 -4.52 -0.56
N ALA A 240 7.85 -4.26 0.38
CA ALA A 240 8.24 -4.05 1.77
C ALA A 240 8.95 -5.27 2.40
N SER A 241 9.77 -5.01 3.43
CA SER A 241 10.12 -6.02 4.43
C SER A 241 8.99 -6.02 5.46
N ALA A 242 8.09 -6.99 5.36
CA ALA A 242 6.84 -6.98 6.11
C ALA A 242 6.67 -8.26 6.92
N VAL A 243 6.40 -8.12 8.23
CA VAL A 243 6.07 -9.25 9.11
C VAL A 243 4.59 -9.18 9.47
N PHE A 244 3.90 -10.31 9.29
CA PHE A 244 2.50 -10.52 9.63
C PHE A 244 2.44 -11.53 10.77
N GLU A 245 2.38 -11.03 12.01
CA GLU A 245 2.47 -11.85 13.21
C GLU A 245 1.11 -12.02 13.89
N ASN A 246 0.75 -13.26 14.18
CA ASN A 246 -0.52 -13.59 14.85
C ASN A 246 -1.74 -13.00 14.12
N CYS A 247 -1.67 -12.99 12.78
CA CYS A 247 -2.74 -12.47 11.94
C CYS A 247 -3.72 -13.58 11.52
N THR A 248 -4.96 -13.19 11.25
CA THR A 248 -5.89 -14.01 10.47
C THR A 248 -5.88 -13.53 9.02
N ILE A 249 -5.44 -14.38 8.11
CA ILE A 249 -5.41 -14.08 6.68
C ILE A 249 -6.51 -14.91 6.04
N HIS A 250 -7.53 -14.25 5.48
CA HIS A 250 -8.75 -14.90 5.00
C HIS A 250 -8.96 -14.72 3.49
N SER A 251 -8.90 -15.83 2.78
CA SER A 251 -9.16 -15.89 1.33
C SER A 251 -10.66 -15.88 1.06
N ARG A 252 -11.19 -14.77 0.54
CA ARG A 252 -12.63 -14.60 0.21
C ARG A 252 -13.07 -15.38 -1.04
N GLY A 253 -12.11 -15.89 -1.80
CA GLY A 253 -12.30 -16.66 -3.01
C GLY A 253 -10.97 -17.17 -3.53
N GLU A 254 -11.00 -17.84 -4.67
CA GLU A 254 -9.83 -18.33 -5.39
C GLU A 254 -8.85 -17.20 -5.73
N GLY A 255 -7.55 -17.50 -5.71
CA GLY A 255 -6.50 -16.54 -6.02
C GLY A 255 -5.17 -16.82 -5.30
N PHE A 256 -4.50 -15.75 -4.89
CA PHE A 256 -3.13 -15.78 -4.40
C PHE A 256 -3.04 -14.88 -3.17
N ILE A 257 -2.53 -15.42 -2.06
CA ILE A 257 -2.38 -14.65 -0.82
C ILE A 257 -1.32 -13.58 -1.00
N THR A 258 -0.15 -13.95 -1.52
CA THR A 258 0.98 -13.03 -1.68
C THR A 258 1.41 -12.83 -3.13
N ALA A 259 1.78 -11.59 -3.46
CA ALA A 259 2.41 -11.20 -4.72
C ALA A 259 3.59 -10.25 -4.44
N GLN A 260 4.70 -10.84 -3.99
CA GLN A 260 5.87 -10.08 -3.57
C GLN A 260 6.71 -9.63 -4.78
N SER A 261 7.21 -8.39 -4.74
CA SER A 261 7.74 -7.68 -5.89
C SER A 261 9.23 -7.37 -5.83
N ARG A 262 9.99 -8.10 -5.01
CA ARG A 262 11.44 -7.99 -4.98
C ARG A 262 12.00 -8.31 -6.37
N TRP A 263 12.67 -7.32 -6.94
CA TRP A 263 13.12 -7.33 -8.33
C TRP A 263 14.64 -7.49 -8.47
N CYS A 264 15.38 -7.54 -7.37
CA CYS A 264 16.82 -7.76 -7.33
C CYS A 264 17.34 -8.21 -5.96
N GLU A 265 18.59 -8.68 -5.92
CA GLU A 265 19.36 -8.97 -4.70
C GLU A 265 19.65 -7.71 -3.87
N ASP A 266 20.05 -7.85 -2.61
CA ASP A 266 20.17 -6.70 -1.67
C ASP A 266 21.19 -5.63 -2.09
N ASP A 267 22.19 -5.99 -2.90
CA ASP A 267 23.26 -5.09 -3.35
C ASP A 267 22.95 -4.38 -4.68
N CYS A 268 21.71 -4.46 -5.19
CA CYS A 268 21.29 -3.87 -6.45
C CYS A 268 21.10 -2.34 -6.41
N GLN A 269 22.06 -1.60 -5.86
CA GLN A 269 22.03 -0.12 -5.87
C GLN A 269 21.98 0.49 -7.27
N GLU A 270 22.45 -0.22 -8.30
CA GLU A 270 22.61 0.37 -9.63
C GLU A 270 21.34 0.46 -10.47
N ALA A 271 20.28 -0.27 -10.13
CA ALA A 271 19.14 -0.44 -11.04
C ALA A 271 17.86 0.33 -10.67
N SER A 272 17.84 1.05 -9.53
CA SER A 272 16.72 1.91 -9.19
C SER A 272 17.13 3.38 -9.06
N ASN A 273 16.45 4.24 -9.82
CA ASN A 273 16.30 5.67 -9.46
C ASN A 273 15.42 5.84 -8.20
N SER A 274 15.12 4.75 -7.46
CA SER A 274 14.41 4.79 -6.19
C SER A 274 15.42 5.07 -5.09
N THR A 275 15.24 6.18 -4.39
CA THR A 275 16.07 6.57 -3.23
C THR A 275 15.91 5.64 -2.02
N PHE A 276 15.02 4.64 -2.08
CA PHE A 276 14.74 3.71 -0.99
C PHE A 276 14.69 2.27 -1.49
N ILE A 277 15.84 1.59 -1.50
CA ILE A 277 15.89 0.13 -1.54
C ILE A 277 15.64 -0.35 -0.11
N THR A 278 14.66 -1.23 0.08
CA THR A 278 14.44 -1.91 1.37
C THR A 278 15.32 -3.16 1.40
N PRO A 279 16.40 -3.20 2.20
CA PRO A 279 17.26 -4.37 2.26
C PRO A 279 16.49 -5.57 2.81
N ASN A 280 16.81 -6.74 2.27
CA ASN A 280 16.21 -8.04 2.57
C ASN A 280 14.68 -8.04 2.48
N SER A 281 14.15 -7.29 1.49
CA SER A 281 12.73 -7.26 1.12
C SER A 281 12.14 -8.67 1.12
N THR A 282 11.28 -8.95 2.10
CA THR A 282 10.69 -10.28 2.35
C THR A 282 9.34 -10.10 3.02
N PHE A 283 8.34 -10.88 2.58
CA PHE A 283 7.12 -11.06 3.35
C PHE A 283 7.27 -12.27 4.28
N VAL A 284 7.05 -12.06 5.58
CA VAL A 284 7.15 -13.07 6.62
C VAL A 284 5.76 -13.25 7.25
N ILE A 285 5.11 -14.36 6.95
CA ILE A 285 3.85 -14.76 7.58
C ILE A 285 4.19 -15.64 8.79
N LEU A 286 3.97 -15.12 9.99
CA LEU A 286 4.50 -15.69 11.22
C LEU A 286 3.39 -15.97 12.23
N ARG A 287 3.34 -17.20 12.78
CA ARG A 287 2.39 -17.58 13.83
C ARG A 287 0.93 -17.22 13.49
N SER A 288 0.60 -17.25 12.20
CA SER A 288 -0.68 -16.75 11.69
C SER A 288 -1.64 -17.90 11.41
N ASN A 289 -2.90 -17.56 11.12
CA ASN A 289 -3.91 -18.51 10.71
C ASN A 289 -4.43 -18.17 9.32
N ILE A 290 -4.21 -19.06 8.37
CA ILE A 290 -4.66 -18.92 6.99
C ILE A 290 -5.99 -19.66 6.83
N THR A 291 -7.04 -18.88 6.62
CA THR A 291 -8.41 -19.36 6.47
C THR A 291 -8.94 -18.94 5.10
N GLY A 292 -10.07 -19.50 4.68
CA GLY A 292 -10.64 -19.15 3.40
C GLY A 292 -12.10 -19.50 3.30
N TYR A 293 -12.66 -19.22 2.13
CA TYR A 293 -13.98 -19.66 1.73
C TYR A 293 -14.16 -21.16 1.91
N ASP A 294 -15.40 -21.57 2.18
CA ASP A 294 -15.76 -22.98 2.17
C ASP A 294 -15.93 -23.45 0.71
N PRO A 295 -15.08 -24.37 0.20
CA PRO A 295 -15.17 -24.87 -1.17
C PRO A 295 -16.50 -25.53 -1.51
N ALA A 296 -17.25 -26.03 -0.52
CA ALA A 296 -18.56 -26.65 -0.73
C ALA A 296 -19.66 -25.62 -1.03
N THR A 297 -19.49 -24.37 -0.58
CA THR A 297 -20.47 -23.29 -0.77
C THR A 297 -20.02 -22.24 -1.77
N TYR A 298 -18.72 -22.12 -1.98
CA TYR A 298 -18.17 -21.34 -3.07
C TYR A 298 -18.38 -22.11 -4.37
N ASN A 299 -18.88 -21.46 -5.42
CA ASN A 299 -19.11 -22.07 -6.74
C ASN A 299 -17.79 -22.36 -7.48
N SER A 300 -16.90 -23.09 -6.82
CA SER A 300 -15.61 -23.51 -7.33
C SER A 300 -15.77 -24.71 -8.25
N THR A 301 -14.95 -24.77 -9.30
CA THR A 301 -14.84 -25.96 -10.14
C THR A 301 -13.84 -26.99 -9.59
N GLY A 302 -13.24 -26.75 -8.41
CA GLY A 302 -12.28 -27.66 -7.76
C GLY A 302 -12.00 -27.36 -6.27
N THR A 303 -11.17 -28.18 -5.63
CA THR A 303 -10.62 -27.91 -4.28
C THR A 303 -9.17 -27.45 -4.44
N GLY A 304 -8.71 -26.47 -3.65
CA GLY A 304 -7.31 -26.03 -3.69
C GLY A 304 -6.99 -25.05 -4.82
N LEU A 305 -7.78 -23.98 -4.95
CA LEU A 305 -7.57 -22.92 -5.96
C LEU A 305 -7.06 -21.61 -5.32
N THR A 306 -6.50 -21.72 -4.13
CA THR A 306 -5.81 -20.61 -3.45
C THR A 306 -4.37 -21.00 -3.23
N TYR A 307 -3.44 -20.13 -3.62
CA TYR A 307 -2.01 -20.35 -3.42
C TYR A 307 -1.47 -19.39 -2.36
N LEU A 308 -0.44 -19.83 -1.63
CA LEU A 308 0.35 -19.02 -0.69
C LEU A 308 0.93 -17.79 -1.37
N GLY A 309 1.30 -17.90 -2.66
CA GLY A 309 1.68 -16.77 -3.47
C GLY A 309 2.17 -17.09 -4.87
N ARG A 310 2.52 -16.04 -5.58
CA ARG A 310 3.17 -16.05 -6.89
C ARG A 310 4.18 -14.90 -7.03
N PRO A 311 5.25 -15.06 -7.81
CA PRO A 311 6.33 -14.07 -7.86
C PRO A 311 5.94 -12.90 -8.76
N TRP A 312 5.57 -11.74 -8.20
CA TRP A 312 5.29 -10.56 -9.04
C TRP A 312 6.58 -10.06 -9.72
N ARG A 313 7.75 -10.33 -9.12
CA ARG A 313 9.07 -10.02 -9.69
C ARG A 313 10.06 -11.17 -9.46
N GLU A 314 11.18 -11.11 -10.19
CA GLU A 314 12.15 -12.20 -10.34
C GLU A 314 12.83 -12.65 -9.04
N TYR A 315 12.93 -11.78 -8.05
CA TYR A 315 13.59 -12.08 -6.76
C TYR A 315 12.57 -12.20 -5.63
N ALA A 316 11.30 -12.48 -5.94
CA ALA A 316 10.23 -12.50 -4.97
C ALA A 316 10.55 -13.40 -3.77
N LYS A 317 10.35 -12.87 -2.57
CA LYS A 317 10.72 -13.57 -1.33
C LYS A 317 9.61 -13.57 -0.31
N VAL A 318 9.12 -14.76 0.02
CA VAL A 318 8.00 -14.96 0.95
C VAL A 318 8.28 -16.19 1.82
N VAL A 319 8.04 -16.09 3.13
CA VAL A 319 8.15 -17.23 4.05
C VAL A 319 6.91 -17.36 4.93
N PHE A 320 6.44 -18.58 5.14
CA PHE A 320 5.37 -18.93 6.08
C PHE A 320 5.96 -19.79 7.20
N ILE A 321 5.85 -19.33 8.45
CA ILE A 321 6.52 -19.94 9.60
C ILE A 321 5.53 -20.10 10.76
N ASP A 322 5.49 -21.27 11.37
CA ASP A 322 4.63 -21.60 12.52
C ASP A 322 3.15 -21.27 12.28
N THR A 323 2.69 -21.45 11.03
CA THR A 323 1.41 -20.93 10.55
C THR A 323 0.43 -22.07 10.27
N THR A 324 -0.83 -21.90 10.65
CA THR A 324 -1.88 -22.89 10.33
C THR A 324 -2.44 -22.62 8.94
N LEU A 325 -2.45 -23.63 8.07
CA LEU A 325 -2.94 -23.57 6.69
C LEU A 325 -4.27 -24.33 6.55
N GLY A 326 -5.32 -23.61 6.14
CA GLY A 326 -6.64 -24.18 5.87
C GLY A 326 -6.68 -25.06 4.61
N GLU A 327 -7.76 -25.84 4.47
CA GLU A 327 -7.89 -26.86 3.41
C GLU A 327 -8.06 -26.29 1.99
N HIS A 328 -8.41 -25.01 1.89
CA HIS A 328 -8.58 -24.29 0.63
C HIS A 328 -7.25 -24.00 -0.09
N ILE A 329 -6.11 -24.22 0.58
CA ILE A 329 -4.77 -24.04 0.01
C ILE A 329 -4.46 -25.19 -0.95
N ALA A 330 -4.00 -24.83 -2.15
CA ALA A 330 -3.56 -25.77 -3.17
C ALA A 330 -2.42 -26.66 -2.65
N PRO A 331 -2.41 -27.99 -2.93
CA PRO A 331 -1.30 -28.87 -2.55
C PRO A 331 0.06 -28.39 -3.05
N GLU A 332 0.10 -27.79 -4.25
CA GLU A 332 1.27 -27.15 -4.87
C GLU A 332 1.83 -26.00 -4.01
N GLY A 333 0.98 -25.36 -3.21
CA GLY A 333 1.29 -24.24 -2.31
C GLY A 333 1.54 -22.93 -3.05
N TRP A 334 2.34 -22.95 -4.11
CA TRP A 334 2.81 -21.79 -4.84
C TRP A 334 2.59 -21.98 -6.34
N VAL A 335 2.66 -20.90 -7.11
CA VAL A 335 2.46 -20.96 -8.56
C VAL A 335 3.29 -19.92 -9.31
N ASP A 336 3.62 -20.23 -10.56
CA ASP A 336 4.34 -19.36 -11.46
C ASP A 336 3.56 -18.08 -11.78
N TRP A 337 4.30 -16.98 -12.01
CA TRP A 337 3.74 -15.82 -12.67
C TRP A 337 3.72 -16.05 -14.18
N VAL A 338 2.55 -16.40 -14.72
CA VAL A 338 2.38 -16.75 -16.13
C VAL A 338 1.91 -15.56 -16.98
N THR A 339 2.46 -15.47 -18.19
CA THR A 339 1.99 -14.61 -19.27
C THR A 339 1.56 -15.46 -20.46
N ASP A 340 1.05 -14.84 -21.53
CA ASP A 340 0.76 -15.54 -22.79
C ASP A 340 1.98 -16.28 -23.38
N SER A 341 3.20 -15.89 -22.97
CA SER A 341 4.46 -16.50 -23.41
C SER A 341 5.01 -17.57 -22.44
N GLY A 342 4.25 -17.92 -21.38
CA GLY A 342 4.68 -18.85 -20.32
C GLY A 342 5.13 -18.14 -19.03
N PRO A 343 5.76 -18.87 -18.10
CA PRO A 343 6.33 -18.31 -16.87
C PRO A 343 7.28 -17.15 -17.17
N LEU A 344 7.11 -16.04 -16.46
CA LEU A 344 7.84 -14.80 -16.73
C LEU A 344 9.26 -14.81 -16.14
N PHE A 345 9.47 -15.54 -15.04
CA PHE A 345 10.71 -15.52 -14.28
C PHE A 345 11.30 -16.92 -14.14
N ALA A 346 12.63 -17.00 -14.16
CA ALA A 346 13.33 -18.21 -13.76
C ALA A 346 13.17 -18.41 -12.24
N HIS A 347 13.07 -19.66 -11.80
CA HIS A 347 12.80 -19.98 -10.39
C HIS A 347 14.04 -19.82 -9.50
N ASP A 348 15.24 -19.77 -10.08
CA ASP A 348 16.53 -19.74 -9.35
C ASP A 348 16.67 -18.53 -8.40
N ASN A 349 15.95 -17.45 -8.67
CA ASN A 349 16.01 -16.19 -7.91
C ASN A 349 14.84 -16.00 -6.93
N VAL A 350 13.78 -16.79 -7.07
CA VAL A 350 12.58 -16.72 -6.21
C VAL A 350 12.84 -17.54 -4.94
N TYR A 351 12.49 -16.99 -3.77
CA TYR A 351 12.61 -17.69 -2.50
C TYR A 351 11.26 -17.78 -1.80
N PHE A 352 10.56 -18.88 -2.03
CA PHE A 352 9.29 -19.20 -1.38
C PHE A 352 9.48 -20.33 -0.39
N GLY A 353 9.27 -20.01 0.89
CA GLY A 353 9.70 -20.85 1.99
C GLY A 353 8.58 -21.20 2.98
N GLU A 354 8.62 -22.41 3.52
CA GLU A 354 7.73 -22.85 4.60
C GLU A 354 8.54 -23.44 5.77
N PHE A 355 8.06 -23.25 7.01
CA PHE A 355 8.61 -23.90 8.19
C PHE A 355 7.55 -24.20 9.24
N ASN A 356 7.45 -25.46 9.66
CA ASN A 356 6.64 -25.88 10.82
C ASN A 356 5.18 -25.37 10.74
N SER A 357 4.63 -25.33 9.53
CA SER A 357 3.22 -25.05 9.31
C SER A 357 2.37 -26.27 9.69
N SER A 358 1.10 -26.04 10.03
CA SER A 358 0.18 -27.12 10.44
C SER A 358 -1.20 -26.96 9.82
N GLY A 359 -2.09 -27.93 10.00
CA GLY A 359 -3.44 -27.89 9.43
C GLY A 359 -3.58 -28.60 8.08
N PRO A 360 -4.82 -28.70 7.56
CA PRO A 360 -5.12 -29.53 6.39
C PRO A 360 -4.43 -29.07 5.08
N GLY A 361 -4.07 -27.79 4.95
CA GLY A 361 -3.35 -27.25 3.80
C GLY A 361 -1.82 -27.30 3.90
N ALA A 362 -1.27 -27.84 5.01
CA ALA A 362 0.16 -27.75 5.33
C ALA A 362 1.02 -28.93 4.84
N SER A 363 0.45 -29.86 4.06
CA SER A 363 1.25 -30.98 3.55
C SER A 363 2.34 -30.53 2.58
N GLU A 364 3.60 -30.73 2.96
CA GLU A 364 4.77 -30.36 2.14
C GLU A 364 5.01 -31.33 0.97
N SER A 365 4.42 -32.52 1.00
CA SER A 365 4.68 -33.64 0.06
C SER A 365 4.37 -33.36 -1.41
N SER A 366 3.60 -32.32 -1.68
CA SER A 366 3.08 -31.98 -3.02
C SER A 366 3.39 -30.55 -3.40
N ARG A 367 4.23 -29.86 -2.61
CA ARG A 367 4.72 -28.53 -2.97
C ARG A 367 5.51 -28.61 -4.26
N ILE A 368 5.49 -27.52 -5.00
CA ILE A 368 6.30 -27.41 -6.21
C ILE A 368 7.78 -27.54 -5.91
N ASP A 369 8.52 -28.16 -6.83
CA ASP A 369 9.92 -28.59 -6.62
C ASP A 369 10.91 -27.45 -6.33
N TRP A 370 10.56 -26.22 -6.68
CA TRP A 370 11.40 -25.03 -6.48
C TRP A 370 11.05 -24.24 -5.21
N SER A 371 10.05 -24.68 -4.42
CA SER A 371 9.83 -24.16 -3.08
C SER A 371 10.88 -24.68 -2.09
N HIS A 372 11.04 -24.01 -0.95
CA HIS A 372 12.06 -24.33 0.05
C HIS A 372 11.42 -24.68 1.40
N GLN A 373 11.79 -25.82 1.97
CA GLN A 373 11.50 -26.12 3.38
C GLN A 373 12.67 -25.64 4.22
N LEU A 374 12.42 -24.64 5.07
CA LEU A 374 13.47 -24.03 5.87
C LEU A 374 14.02 -25.02 6.89
N THR A 375 15.27 -24.83 7.26
CA THR A 375 15.85 -25.39 8.49
C THR A 375 15.41 -24.58 9.72
N PRO A 376 15.50 -25.16 10.94
CA PRO A 376 15.26 -24.41 12.17
C PRO A 376 16.11 -23.14 12.28
N GLU A 377 17.37 -23.20 11.82
CA GLU A 377 18.31 -22.08 11.83
C GLU A 377 17.90 -20.98 10.85
N GLU A 378 17.47 -21.33 9.63
CA GLU A 378 16.93 -20.37 8.67
C GLU A 378 15.64 -19.72 9.19
N ALA A 379 14.74 -20.52 9.78
CA ALA A 379 13.50 -20.00 10.35
C ALA A 379 13.74 -19.05 11.52
N GLN A 380 14.81 -19.25 12.30
CA GLN A 380 15.13 -18.40 13.44
C GLN A 380 15.41 -16.94 13.04
N VAL A 381 15.97 -16.71 11.85
CA VAL A 381 16.22 -15.36 11.31
C VAL A 381 14.92 -14.55 11.23
N TYR A 382 13.82 -15.20 10.83
CA TYR A 382 12.53 -14.55 10.65
C TYR A 382 11.67 -14.55 11.92
N ARG A 383 11.91 -15.49 12.85
CA ARG A 383 11.24 -15.52 14.16
C ARG A 383 11.67 -14.36 15.07
N ASP A 384 12.94 -13.95 14.96
CA ASP A 384 13.46 -12.77 15.65
C ASP A 384 13.00 -11.50 14.91
N VAL A 385 11.74 -11.13 15.11
CA VAL A 385 11.11 -9.96 14.48
C VAL A 385 11.88 -8.68 14.80
N GLU A 386 12.41 -8.57 16.03
CA GLU A 386 13.20 -7.41 16.44
C GLU A 386 14.47 -7.27 15.60
N ALA A 387 15.24 -8.35 15.44
CA ALA A 387 16.43 -8.34 14.60
C ALA A 387 16.10 -8.17 13.12
N PHE A 388 15.07 -8.86 12.61
CA PHE A 388 14.71 -8.87 11.19
C PHE A 388 14.24 -7.50 10.70
N LEU A 389 13.37 -6.83 11.47
CA LEU A 389 12.84 -5.51 11.13
C LEU A 389 13.58 -4.36 11.84
N ASP A 390 14.60 -4.62 12.65
CA ASP A 390 15.27 -3.62 13.50
C ASP A 390 14.26 -2.82 14.34
N THR A 391 13.34 -3.53 15.01
CA THR A 391 12.14 -2.92 15.61
C THR A 391 12.40 -2.17 16.90
N LYS A 392 13.57 -2.38 17.51
CA LYS A 392 13.97 -1.87 18.82
C LYS A 392 13.68 -0.38 19.05
N ASN A 393 13.68 0.42 17.98
CA ASN A 393 13.54 1.87 18.06
C ASN A 393 12.29 2.43 17.37
N TRP A 394 11.35 1.60 16.88
CA TRP A 394 10.19 2.11 16.13
C TRP A 394 8.90 1.30 16.28
N VAL A 395 8.97 0.04 16.71
CA VAL A 395 7.79 -0.71 17.13
C VAL A 395 7.54 -0.36 18.59
N GLU A 396 6.81 0.73 18.79
CA GLU A 396 6.32 1.13 20.11
C GLU A 396 5.15 0.23 20.52
N HIS A 397 4.97 0.00 21.84
CA HIS A 397 3.72 -0.54 22.35
C HIS A 397 2.60 0.46 22.03
N PRO A 398 1.63 0.10 21.17
CA PRO A 398 0.65 1.06 20.72
C PRO A 398 -0.27 1.45 21.89
N LEU A 399 -0.42 2.76 22.10
CA LEU A 399 -1.34 3.34 23.08
C LEU A 399 -2.69 2.62 23.07
N SER A 400 -3.20 2.28 24.24
CA SER A 400 -4.59 1.86 24.40
C SER A 400 -5.50 3.07 24.55
N VAL A 401 -6.76 2.88 24.17
CA VAL A 401 -7.82 3.88 24.36
C VAL A 401 -7.99 4.15 25.86
N GLU A 402 -7.82 3.14 26.71
CA GLU A 402 -7.87 3.26 28.18
C GLU A 402 -6.72 4.13 28.71
N GLN A 403 -5.49 3.92 28.24
CA GLN A 403 -4.35 4.77 28.57
C GLN A 403 -4.61 6.21 28.12
N LEU A 404 -5.18 6.38 26.92
CA LEU A 404 -5.51 7.71 26.40
C LEU A 404 -6.62 8.38 27.23
N LYS A 405 -7.70 7.66 27.58
CA LYS A 405 -8.83 8.15 28.41
C LYS A 405 -8.41 8.43 29.85
N GLY A 406 -7.45 7.68 30.38
CA GLY A 406 -6.86 7.89 31.70
C GLY A 406 -5.81 9.02 31.73
N SER A 407 -5.37 9.51 30.57
CA SER A 407 -4.43 10.62 30.47
C SER A 407 -5.14 11.98 30.51
N HIS A 408 -4.40 13.03 30.86
CA HIS A 408 -4.86 14.42 30.74
C HIS A 408 -5.01 14.89 29.28
N LEU A 409 -4.63 14.07 28.30
CA LEU A 409 -4.63 14.39 26.86
C LEU A 409 -6.02 14.30 26.23
N LEU A 410 -6.94 13.54 26.83
CA LEU A 410 -8.38 13.55 26.49
C LEU A 410 -9.22 14.39 27.47
N ASN A 411 -8.61 15.33 28.19
CA ASN A 411 -9.39 16.33 28.92
C ASN A 411 -10.13 17.20 27.89
N GLU A 412 -11.46 17.26 27.99
CA GLU A 412 -12.32 18.08 27.11
C GLU A 412 -11.89 19.56 27.06
N GLN A 413 -11.15 20.02 28.07
CA GLN A 413 -10.58 21.38 28.15
C GLN A 413 -9.31 21.60 27.30
N ASN A 414 -8.65 20.53 26.83
CA ASN A 414 -7.37 20.57 26.11
C ASN A 414 -7.49 20.21 24.63
N TRP A 415 -8.71 20.02 24.11
CA TRP A 415 -8.92 19.71 22.70
C TRP A 415 -8.39 20.85 21.83
N ALA A 416 -7.48 20.52 20.91
CA ALA A 416 -7.04 21.46 19.91
C ALA A 416 -8.25 21.82 19.02
N THR A 417 -8.83 22.99 19.25
CA THR A 417 -9.86 23.55 18.37
C THR A 417 -9.35 23.57 16.93
N PRO A 418 -10.13 23.08 15.94
CA PRO A 418 -9.78 23.22 14.54
C PRO A 418 -9.47 24.69 14.24
N ALA A 419 -8.27 24.99 13.76
CA ALA A 419 -7.96 26.34 13.33
C ALA A 419 -8.91 26.71 12.18
N ALA A 420 -9.57 27.87 12.29
CA ALA A 420 -10.36 28.40 11.17
C ALA A 420 -9.50 28.39 9.90
N PRO A 421 -10.03 27.95 8.74
CA PRO A 421 -9.24 27.83 7.53
C PRO A 421 -8.53 29.16 7.25
N GLN A 422 -7.20 29.11 7.18
CA GLN A 422 -6.38 30.23 6.76
C GLN A 422 -6.92 30.70 5.41
N ARG A 423 -7.58 31.87 5.37
CA ARG A 423 -8.01 32.52 4.13
C ARG A 423 -6.75 32.92 3.36
N GLY A 424 -6.24 31.98 2.56
CA GLY A 424 -4.94 32.09 1.92
C GLY A 424 -4.83 31.33 0.61
N TYR A 425 -5.94 31.03 -0.07
CA TYR A 425 -5.90 30.70 -1.50
C TYR A 425 -7.06 31.41 -2.18
N ARG A 426 -6.75 32.52 -2.87
CA ARG A 426 -7.73 33.24 -3.68
C ARG A 426 -8.24 32.30 -4.76
N ASP A 427 -9.56 32.10 -4.78
CA ASP A 427 -10.32 31.61 -5.92
C ASP A 427 -9.84 32.29 -7.20
N LYS A 428 -9.10 31.55 -8.05
CA LYS A 428 -9.07 31.86 -9.48
C LYS A 428 -10.45 31.51 -10.01
N LYS A 429 -11.32 32.52 -10.06
CA LYS A 429 -12.62 32.49 -10.73
C LYS A 429 -12.46 31.87 -12.13
N PHE A 430 -12.94 30.66 -12.32
CA PHE A 430 -13.24 30.14 -13.65
C PHE A 430 -14.41 30.95 -14.23
N PRO A 431 -14.34 31.43 -15.49
CA PRO A 431 -15.46 32.14 -16.09
C PRO A 431 -16.63 31.18 -16.34
N PRO A 432 -17.89 31.65 -16.19
CA PRO A 432 -19.06 30.79 -16.35
C PRO A 432 -19.22 30.35 -17.80
N ARG A 433 -19.18 29.03 -18.05
CA ARG A 433 -19.54 28.45 -19.35
C ARG A 433 -21.05 28.55 -19.55
N ARG A 434 -21.47 29.36 -20.53
CA ARG A 434 -22.85 29.44 -21.04
C ARG A 434 -23.25 28.10 -21.67
N TRP A 435 -24.27 27.46 -21.10
CA TRP A 435 -24.99 26.38 -21.75
C TRP A 435 -25.86 26.95 -22.87
N LYS A 436 -25.47 26.74 -24.14
CA LYS A 436 -26.38 26.89 -25.27
C LYS A 436 -27.19 25.61 -25.40
N ARG A 437 -28.50 25.70 -25.11
CA ARG A 437 -29.50 24.73 -25.60
C ARG A 437 -29.46 24.73 -27.13
N LEU A 438 -29.16 23.59 -27.73
CA LEU A 438 -29.56 23.30 -29.11
C LEU A 438 -30.54 22.13 -29.03
N GLY A 439 -31.80 22.45 -29.31
CA GLY A 439 -32.88 21.48 -29.43
C GLY A 439 -32.75 20.66 -30.71
N ALA A 440 -33.36 19.49 -30.65
CA ALA A 440 -33.52 18.54 -31.75
C ALA A 440 -34.04 19.18 -33.04
N LYS A 441 -33.52 18.73 -34.18
CA LYS A 441 -34.30 18.54 -35.42
C LYS A 441 -33.62 17.52 -36.34
N ASN A 442 -34.46 16.57 -36.76
CA ASN A 442 -34.31 15.49 -37.74
C ASN A 442 -33.57 15.83 -39.04
N GLY A 443 -32.94 14.81 -39.65
CA GLY A 443 -32.76 14.73 -41.10
C GLY A 443 -31.50 13.98 -41.57
N MET A 444 -31.66 12.71 -41.97
CA MET A 444 -30.84 12.02 -43.00
C MET A 444 -30.87 12.84 -44.32
N PRO A 445 -29.90 12.71 -45.25
CA PRO A 445 -29.49 11.46 -45.93
C PRO A 445 -28.15 10.89 -45.47
#